data_AF-A0A2I0A0P4-F1
#
_entry.id   AF-A0A2I0A0P4-F1
#
_cell.length_a   1.000
_cell.length_b   1.000
_cell.length_c   1.000
_cell.angle_alpha   90.00
_cell.angle_beta   90.00
_cell.angle_gamma   90.00
#
_symmetry.space_group_name_H-M   'P 1'
#
loop_
_entity.id
_entity.type
_entity.pdbx_description
1 polymer ?
#
loop_
_entity_poly.entity_id
_entity_poly.type
_entity_poly.pdbx_seq_one_letter_code
_entity_poly.pdbx_strand_id
1 'polypeptide(L)'
;MKMARKTENTTASSSALLVGAFVFLLCSFLLATSTTAAKINVGGSLNWTFGFNYTDWALKSAPFFVNDSLMFKYDPPNSTTHAHSVYLLKDSRSLLACDLRKATLAGNVTQGTGEGFEFTLRKRKNYFFVCGELAGFHCSAGLMRFSVRPIKRRRG
;
A
#
# COMPACT_ATOMS: atom_id res chain seq x y z
N MET A 1 13.12 3.20 76.16
CA MET A 1 13.09 3.48 74.71
C MET A 1 12.55 2.25 73.99
N LYS A 2 11.32 2.31 73.49
CA LYS A 2 10.69 1.27 72.66
C LYS A 2 10.78 1.71 71.20
N MET A 3 11.13 0.82 70.29
CA MET A 3 10.66 0.87 68.90
C MET A 3 10.38 -0.55 68.43
N ALA A 4 9.10 -0.84 68.21
CA ALA A 4 8.61 -2.05 67.55
C ALA A 4 8.58 -1.80 66.04
N ARG A 5 9.11 -2.75 65.26
CA ARG A 5 9.11 -2.72 63.80
C ARG A 5 7.74 -3.20 63.32
N LYS A 6 6.97 -2.33 62.67
CA LYS A 6 5.69 -2.70 62.02
C LYS A 6 5.99 -3.26 60.64
N THR A 7 5.82 -4.56 60.46
CA THR A 7 5.77 -5.22 59.15
C THR A 7 4.40 -4.95 58.52
N GLU A 8 4.37 -4.18 57.44
CA GLU A 8 3.17 -4.04 56.59
C GLU A 8 3.15 -5.20 55.58
N ASN A 9 2.22 -6.14 55.78
CA ASN A 9 1.85 -7.11 54.75
C ASN A 9 0.78 -6.46 53.86
N THR A 10 1.16 -6.13 52.62
CA THR A 10 0.23 -5.64 51.61
C THR A 10 -0.50 -6.82 50.98
N THR A 11 -1.74 -7.07 51.41
CA THR A 11 -2.66 -8.01 50.74
C THR A 11 -3.26 -7.34 49.52
N ALA A 12 -2.84 -7.77 48.32
CA ALA A 12 -3.48 -7.35 47.08
C ALA A 12 -4.88 -8.01 46.96
N SER A 13 -5.89 -7.22 46.60
CA SER A 13 -7.28 -7.67 46.49
C SER A 13 -7.47 -8.62 45.29
N SER A 14 -8.01 -9.81 45.52
CA SER A 14 -8.28 -10.84 44.50
C SER A 14 -9.18 -10.36 43.35
N SER A 15 -10.06 -9.39 43.60
CA SER A 15 -10.91 -8.78 42.56
C SER A 15 -10.15 -7.88 41.60
N ALA A 16 -9.06 -7.22 42.04
CA ALA A 16 -8.20 -6.43 41.17
C ALA A 16 -7.37 -7.32 40.21
N LEU A 17 -7.01 -8.53 40.67
CA LEU A 17 -6.31 -9.53 39.86
C LEU A 17 -7.21 -10.08 38.73
N LEU A 18 -8.50 -10.31 39.00
CA LEU A 18 -9.47 -10.80 38.02
C LEU A 18 -9.82 -9.75 36.94
N VAL A 19 -9.96 -8.49 37.34
CA VAL A 19 -10.18 -7.37 36.39
C VAL A 19 -8.95 -7.15 35.51
N GLY A 20 -7.74 -7.22 36.08
CA GLY A 20 -6.49 -7.14 35.34
C GLY A 20 -6.35 -8.25 34.29
N ALA A 21 -6.64 -9.50 34.66
CA ALA A 21 -6.53 -10.64 33.75
C ALA A 21 -7.48 -10.54 32.54
N PHE A 22 -8.70 -10.03 32.72
CA PHE A 22 -9.67 -9.83 31.63
C PHE A 22 -9.25 -8.72 30.65
N VAL A 23 -8.70 -7.61 31.16
CA VAL A 23 -8.16 -6.52 30.32
C VAL A 23 -6.94 -6.99 29.52
N PHE A 24 -6.05 -7.79 30.12
CA PHE A 24 -4.89 -8.37 29.42
C PHE A 24 -5.28 -9.40 28.34
N LEU A 25 -6.30 -10.23 28.60
CA LEU A 25 -6.84 -11.20 27.61
C LEU A 25 -7.55 -10.51 26.45
N LEU A 26 -8.24 -9.38 26.69
CA LEU A 26 -8.82 -8.54 25.64
C LEU A 26 -7.74 -7.80 24.82
N CYS A 27 -6.64 -7.40 25.45
CA CYS A 27 -5.53 -6.70 24.78
C CYS A 27 -4.70 -7.63 23.86
N SER A 28 -4.63 -8.93 24.18
CA SER A 28 -3.89 -9.93 23.39
C SER A 28 -4.64 -10.42 22.15
N PHE A 29 -5.98 -10.25 22.09
CA PHE A 29 -6.77 -10.55 20.88
C PHE A 29 -6.65 -9.48 19.78
N LEU A 30 -6.10 -8.29 20.07
CA LEU A 30 -6.00 -7.19 19.11
C LEU A 30 -4.76 -7.23 18.19
N LEU A 31 -3.87 -8.22 18.35
CA LEU A 31 -2.63 -8.35 17.56
C LEU A 31 -2.67 -9.47 16.49
N ALA A 32 -3.86 -9.93 16.10
CA ALA A 32 -4.00 -10.72 14.89
C ALA A 32 -3.83 -9.80 13.66
N THR A 33 -2.60 -9.41 13.34
CA THR A 33 -2.31 -8.77 12.05
C THR A 33 -2.63 -9.78 10.96
N SER A 34 -3.71 -9.58 10.22
CA SER A 34 -4.08 -10.40 9.07
C SER A 34 -2.90 -10.44 8.10
N THR A 35 -2.23 -11.60 8.02
CA THR A 35 -1.05 -11.84 7.18
C THR A 35 -1.40 -12.03 5.70
N THR A 36 -2.62 -11.66 5.28
CA THR A 36 -3.14 -11.88 3.93
C THR A 36 -2.65 -10.80 2.97
N ALA A 37 -2.45 -11.19 1.71
CA ALA A 37 -2.13 -10.28 0.61
C ALA A 37 -3.21 -9.21 0.47
N ALA A 38 -2.82 -7.93 0.45
CA ALA A 38 -3.76 -6.83 0.32
C ALA A 38 -4.05 -6.52 -1.16
N LYS A 39 -5.28 -6.13 -1.48
CA LYS A 39 -5.62 -5.47 -2.74
C LYS A 39 -5.70 -3.96 -2.50
N ILE A 40 -4.85 -3.19 -3.17
CA ILE A 40 -4.65 -1.76 -2.91
C ILE A 40 -5.04 -0.98 -4.16
N ASN A 41 -6.06 -0.11 -4.05
CA ASN A 41 -6.46 0.73 -5.18
C ASN A 41 -5.45 1.86 -5.40
N VAL A 42 -4.86 1.89 -6.61
CA VAL A 42 -3.88 2.90 -6.99
C VAL A 42 -4.58 4.24 -7.11
N GLY A 43 -4.14 5.23 -6.34
CA GLY A 43 -4.77 6.56 -6.26
C GLY A 43 -5.97 6.66 -5.32
N GLY A 44 -6.31 5.60 -4.57
CA GLY A 44 -7.39 5.65 -3.60
C GLY A 44 -8.75 5.89 -4.27
N SER A 45 -9.53 6.85 -3.79
CA SER A 45 -10.84 7.17 -4.39
C SER A 45 -10.76 7.83 -5.77
N LEU A 46 -9.61 8.39 -6.13
CA LEU A 46 -9.40 9.07 -7.42
C LEU A 46 -8.92 8.12 -8.52
N ASN A 47 -8.64 6.85 -8.17
CA ASN A 47 -8.20 5.82 -9.10
C ASN A 47 -6.92 6.22 -9.88
N TRP A 48 -6.68 5.59 -11.04
CA TRP A 48 -5.58 5.90 -11.94
C TRP A 48 -5.99 7.01 -12.93
N THR A 49 -5.63 8.26 -12.63
CA THR A 49 -6.11 9.47 -13.29
C THR A 49 -5.01 10.52 -13.48
N PHE A 50 -5.24 11.45 -14.41
CA PHE A 50 -4.32 12.52 -14.76
C PHE A 50 -4.26 13.61 -13.67
N GLY A 51 -3.06 14.14 -13.41
CA GLY A 51 -2.83 15.27 -12.51
C GLY A 51 -2.79 14.91 -11.02
N PHE A 52 -2.82 13.61 -10.68
CA PHE A 52 -2.77 13.16 -9.30
C PHE A 52 -1.34 12.89 -8.80
N ASN A 53 -1.05 13.26 -7.55
CA ASN A 53 0.28 13.07 -6.97
C ASN A 53 0.49 11.64 -6.45
N TYR A 54 0.88 10.73 -7.36
CA TYR A 54 1.13 9.34 -6.99
C TYR A 54 2.37 9.12 -6.12
N THR A 55 3.31 10.08 -6.09
CA THR A 55 4.47 10.01 -5.18
C THR A 55 4.01 10.13 -3.72
N ASP A 56 3.20 11.14 -3.43
CA ASP A 56 2.61 11.34 -2.10
C ASP A 56 1.70 10.17 -1.71
N TRP A 57 0.84 9.71 -2.62
CA TRP A 57 0.00 8.54 -2.39
C TRP A 57 0.80 7.28 -2.08
N ALA A 58 1.87 6.99 -2.84
CA ALA A 58 2.68 5.80 -2.62
C ALA A 58 3.40 5.85 -1.26
N LEU A 59 3.86 7.03 -0.83
CA LEU A 59 4.47 7.22 0.48
C LEU A 59 3.46 7.00 1.62
N LYS A 60 2.24 7.54 1.49
CA LYS A 60 1.18 7.39 2.49
C LYS A 60 0.57 5.99 2.54
N SER A 61 0.61 5.26 1.42
CA SER A 61 0.10 3.89 1.32
C SER A 61 1.11 2.82 1.75
N ALA A 62 2.37 3.21 1.98
CA ALA A 62 3.40 2.30 2.45
C ALA A 62 3.13 1.84 3.90
N PRO A 63 3.60 0.65 4.31
CA PRO A 63 4.43 -0.28 3.54
C PRO A 63 3.62 -1.16 2.57
N PHE A 64 4.20 -1.41 1.40
CA PHE A 64 3.75 -2.46 0.49
C PHE A 64 4.46 -3.77 0.83
N PHE A 65 3.76 -4.89 0.67
CA PHE A 65 4.30 -6.21 0.93
C PHE A 65 4.38 -7.09 -0.32
N VAL A 66 5.27 -8.06 -0.29
CA VAL A 66 5.33 -9.10 -1.33
C VAL A 66 3.99 -9.83 -1.36
N ASN A 67 3.48 -10.04 -2.57
CA ASN A 67 2.16 -10.59 -2.92
C ASN A 67 0.97 -9.63 -2.74
N ASP A 68 1.18 -8.38 -2.32
CA ASP A 68 0.11 -7.38 -2.47
C ASP A 68 -0.20 -7.16 -3.94
N SER A 69 -1.46 -6.87 -4.22
CA SER A 69 -1.96 -6.55 -5.54
C SER A 69 -2.30 -5.07 -5.63
N LEU A 70 -1.73 -4.40 -6.62
CA LEU A 70 -2.11 -3.03 -6.99
C LEU A 70 -3.26 -3.10 -8.00
N MET A 71 -4.37 -2.48 -7.65
CA MET A 71 -5.56 -2.39 -8.51
C MET A 71 -5.52 -1.06 -9.25
N PHE A 72 -5.37 -1.11 -10.57
CA PHE A 72 -5.41 0.06 -11.43
C PHE A 72 -6.80 0.17 -12.05
N LYS A 73 -7.62 1.05 -11.49
CA LYS A 73 -8.95 1.37 -12.01
C LYS A 73 -8.88 2.61 -12.89
N TYR A 74 -9.47 2.57 -14.08
CA TYR A 74 -9.58 3.70 -14.99
C TYR A 74 -10.69 3.45 -16.01
N ASP A 75 -11.34 4.52 -16.43
CA ASP A 75 -12.47 4.45 -17.35
C ASP A 75 -12.02 3.99 -18.75
N PRO A 76 -12.87 3.27 -19.49
CA PRO A 76 -12.58 2.93 -20.87
C PRO A 76 -12.53 4.20 -21.73
N PRO A 77 -11.65 4.26 -22.74
CA PRO A 77 -11.59 5.41 -23.62
C PRO A 77 -12.91 5.60 -24.38
N ASN A 78 -13.37 6.85 -24.48
CA ASN A 78 -14.51 7.25 -25.30
C ASN A 78 -14.23 8.64 -25.91
N SER A 79 -15.25 9.31 -26.47
CA SER A 79 -15.07 10.63 -27.10
C SER A 79 -14.60 11.75 -26.16
N THR A 80 -14.79 11.60 -24.84
CA THR A 80 -14.43 12.60 -23.82
C THR A 80 -13.49 12.06 -22.74
N THR A 81 -13.37 10.75 -22.60
CA THR A 81 -12.46 10.08 -21.66
C THR A 81 -11.18 9.67 -22.36
N HIS A 82 -10.05 10.26 -21.95
CA HIS A 82 -8.73 9.86 -22.44
C HIS A 82 -8.39 8.43 -22.00
N ALA A 83 -7.74 7.68 -22.88
CA ALA A 83 -7.25 6.36 -22.54
C ALA A 83 -6.21 6.43 -21.41
N HIS A 84 -6.18 5.39 -20.58
CA HIS A 84 -5.10 5.16 -19.62
C HIS A 84 -4.57 3.74 -19.79
N SER A 85 -3.28 3.56 -19.52
CA SER A 85 -2.64 2.25 -19.51
C SER A 85 -1.66 2.18 -18.36
N VAL A 86 -1.10 0.99 -18.15
CA VAL A 86 -0.11 0.71 -17.12
C VAL A 86 1.10 0.07 -17.76
N TYR A 87 2.23 0.77 -17.72
CA TYR A 87 3.52 0.28 -18.19
C TYR A 87 4.49 0.14 -17.02
N LEU A 88 5.38 -0.85 -17.12
CA LEU A 88 6.52 -1.03 -16.25
C LEU A 88 7.79 -0.49 -16.91
N LEU A 89 8.51 0.37 -16.20
CA LEU A 89 9.82 0.84 -16.60
C LEU A 89 10.92 0.00 -15.95
N LYS A 90 12.09 -0.02 -16.62
CA LYS A 90 13.24 -0.82 -16.19
C LYS A 90 13.91 -0.23 -14.94
N ASP A 91 13.96 1.09 -14.82
CA ASP A 91 14.74 1.81 -13.82
C ASP A 91 14.19 3.20 -13.51
N SER A 92 14.73 3.81 -12.46
CA SER A 92 14.34 5.14 -11.97
C SER A 92 14.68 6.26 -12.96
N ARG A 93 15.75 6.12 -13.75
CA ARG A 93 16.11 7.12 -14.77
C ARG A 93 15.02 7.19 -15.85
N SER A 94 14.55 6.03 -16.29
CA SER A 94 13.44 5.93 -17.24
C SER A 94 12.17 6.56 -16.64
N LEU A 95 11.90 6.35 -15.35
CA LEU A 95 10.73 6.94 -14.66
C LEU A 95 10.79 8.48 -14.63
N LEU A 96 11.94 9.05 -14.30
CA LEU A 96 12.13 10.50 -14.25
C LEU A 96 11.99 11.14 -15.64
N ALA A 97 12.53 10.47 -16.67
CA ALA A 97 12.47 10.94 -18.05
C ALA A 97 11.16 10.57 -18.79
N CYS A 98 10.29 9.75 -18.19
CA CYS A 98 9.16 9.12 -18.88
C CYS A 98 9.57 8.38 -20.18
N ASP A 99 10.73 7.73 -20.16
CA ASP A 99 11.27 7.00 -21.31
C ASP A 99 10.59 5.64 -21.47
N LEU A 100 9.68 5.56 -22.46
CA LEU A 100 8.89 4.37 -22.75
C LEU A 100 9.56 3.37 -23.70
N ARG A 101 10.75 3.66 -24.25
CA ARG A 101 11.38 2.83 -25.32
C ARG A 101 11.61 1.37 -24.94
N LYS A 102 11.79 1.10 -23.63
CA LYS A 102 11.98 -0.26 -23.07
C LYS A 102 10.90 -0.62 -22.06
N ALA A 103 9.78 0.11 -22.08
CA ALA A 103 8.66 -0.15 -21.19
C ALA A 103 7.95 -1.43 -21.58
N THR A 104 7.45 -2.16 -20.59
CA THR A 104 6.61 -3.34 -20.81
C THR A 104 5.18 -3.01 -20.46
N LEU A 105 4.26 -3.22 -21.40
CA LEU A 105 2.82 -3.10 -21.15
C LEU A 105 2.42 -4.12 -20.09
N ALA A 106 1.87 -3.63 -18.97
CA ALA A 106 1.33 -4.47 -17.91
C ALA A 106 -0.20 -4.55 -18.02
N GLY A 107 -0.86 -3.40 -18.17
CA GLY A 107 -2.32 -3.30 -18.35
C GLY A 107 -2.66 -2.38 -19.52
N ASN A 108 -3.47 -2.86 -20.45
CA ASN A 108 -3.93 -2.13 -21.64
C ASN A 108 -5.15 -1.25 -21.35
N VAL A 109 -5.55 -0.43 -22.32
CA VAL A 109 -6.58 0.60 -22.18
C VAL A 109 -7.98 0.11 -21.82
N THR A 110 -8.27 -1.19 -21.95
CA THR A 110 -9.59 -1.76 -21.62
C THR A 110 -9.59 -2.51 -20.27
N GLN A 111 -8.41 -2.79 -19.70
CA GLN A 111 -8.28 -3.62 -18.49
C GLN A 111 -8.53 -2.87 -17.19
N GLY A 112 -8.58 -1.53 -17.21
CA GLY A 112 -8.84 -0.71 -16.01
C GLY A 112 -10.30 -0.62 -15.60
N THR A 113 -11.23 -1.13 -16.42
CA THR A 113 -12.67 -1.05 -16.17
C THR A 113 -13.13 -2.00 -15.05
N GLY A 114 -14.30 -1.72 -14.46
CA GLY A 114 -14.90 -2.58 -13.43
C GLY A 114 -14.02 -2.73 -12.17
N GLU A 115 -13.55 -3.94 -11.91
CA GLU A 115 -12.63 -4.21 -10.80
C GLU A 115 -11.20 -3.73 -11.05
N GLY A 116 -10.88 -3.32 -12.27
CA GLY A 116 -9.59 -2.78 -12.65
C GLY A 116 -8.52 -3.84 -12.92
N PHE A 117 -7.39 -3.36 -13.44
CA PHE A 117 -6.24 -4.20 -13.76
C PHE A 117 -5.48 -4.55 -12.49
N GLU A 118 -5.36 -5.85 -12.20
CA GLU A 118 -4.64 -6.36 -11.02
C GLU A 118 -3.16 -6.61 -11.34
N PHE A 119 -2.26 -5.95 -10.61
CA PHE A 119 -0.82 -6.22 -10.67
C PHE A 119 -0.26 -6.71 -9.32
N THR A 120 0.17 -7.97 -9.25
CA THR A 120 0.76 -8.54 -8.03
C THR A 120 2.26 -8.22 -7.88
N LEU A 121 2.64 -7.69 -6.72
CA LEU A 121 4.01 -7.39 -6.30
C LEU A 121 4.78 -8.65 -5.89
N ARG A 122 5.18 -9.49 -6.86
CA ARG A 122 5.74 -10.84 -6.60
C ARG A 122 7.16 -10.90 -6.06
N LYS A 123 7.98 -9.87 -6.31
CA LYS A 123 9.43 -9.85 -5.98
C LYS A 123 9.80 -8.62 -5.18
N ARG A 124 10.79 -8.75 -4.29
CA ARG A 124 11.40 -7.65 -3.51
C ARG A 124 12.34 -6.80 -4.39
N LYS A 125 11.77 -6.04 -5.32
CA LYS A 125 12.48 -5.12 -6.21
C LYS A 125 11.73 -3.79 -6.31
N ASN A 126 12.36 -2.76 -6.87
CA ASN A 126 11.63 -1.57 -7.27
C ASN A 126 10.75 -1.90 -8.49
N TYR A 127 9.51 -1.47 -8.45
CA TYR A 127 8.61 -1.41 -9.60
C TYR A 127 8.40 0.06 -9.94
N PHE A 128 8.45 0.39 -11.22
CA PHE A 128 8.29 1.74 -11.73
C PHE A 128 7.10 1.73 -12.68
N PHE A 129 5.98 2.28 -12.25
CA PHE A 129 4.71 2.28 -12.99
C PHE A 129 4.50 3.64 -13.64
N VAL A 130 4.02 3.65 -14.88
CA VAL A 130 3.65 4.86 -15.61
C VAL A 130 2.43 4.64 -16.50
N CYS A 131 1.74 5.71 -16.87
CA CYS A 131 0.79 5.71 -17.97
C CYS A 131 1.54 5.97 -19.28
N GLY A 132 1.40 5.06 -20.24
CA GLY A 132 2.10 5.15 -21.53
C GLY A 132 1.39 5.98 -22.58
N GLU A 133 0.14 6.37 -22.31
CA GLU A 133 -0.72 7.05 -23.27
C GLU A 133 -0.20 8.44 -23.67
N LEU A 134 -0.59 8.84 -24.89
CA LEU A 134 -0.14 10.07 -25.52
C LEU A 134 1.39 10.21 -25.55
N ALA A 135 2.07 9.14 -25.95
CA ALA A 135 3.54 9.05 -26.03
C ALA A 135 4.25 9.48 -24.73
N GLY A 136 3.66 9.15 -23.58
CA GLY A 136 4.20 9.47 -22.26
C GLY A 136 3.82 10.85 -21.71
N PHE A 137 2.96 11.61 -22.39
CA PHE A 137 2.44 12.89 -21.87
C PHE A 137 1.69 12.71 -20.53
N HIS A 138 0.95 11.61 -20.38
CA HIS A 138 0.29 11.28 -19.11
C HIS A 138 1.30 11.03 -17.97
N CYS A 139 2.48 10.50 -18.29
CA CYS A 139 3.56 10.33 -17.33
C CYS A 139 4.24 11.67 -16.97
N SER A 140 4.58 12.48 -17.97
CA SER A 140 5.42 13.67 -17.79
C SER A 140 4.65 14.88 -17.28
N ALA A 141 3.52 15.20 -17.90
CA ALA A 141 2.65 16.32 -17.52
C ALA A 141 1.52 15.87 -16.58
N GLY A 142 0.97 14.69 -16.81
CA GLY A 142 -0.12 14.14 -16.00
C GLY A 142 0.31 13.54 -14.67
N LEU A 143 1.62 13.48 -14.39
CA LEU A 143 2.19 12.90 -13.16
C LEU A 143 1.75 11.45 -12.90
N MET A 144 1.22 10.74 -13.90
CA MET A 144 0.74 9.37 -13.79
C MET A 144 1.92 8.40 -13.77
N ARG A 145 2.69 8.46 -12.68
CA ARG A 145 3.93 7.72 -12.48
C ARG A 145 4.24 7.58 -11.00
N PHE A 146 4.74 6.42 -10.59
CA PHE A 146 5.24 6.21 -9.23
C PHE A 146 6.15 4.99 -9.15
N SER A 147 6.79 4.83 -8.00
CA SER A 147 7.57 3.64 -7.69
C SER A 147 7.20 3.04 -6.35
N VAL A 148 7.21 1.71 -6.26
CA VAL A 148 7.05 0.98 -4.99
C VAL A 148 8.10 -0.10 -4.86
N ARG A 149 8.47 -0.41 -3.61
CA ARG A 149 9.35 -1.53 -3.28
C ARG A 149 8.70 -2.38 -2.19
N PRO A 150 8.04 -3.50 -2.53
CA PRO A 150 7.44 -4.35 -1.51
C PRO A 150 8.51 -4.93 -0.58
N ILE A 151 8.18 -5.09 0.70
CA ILE A 151 8.99 -5.78 1.70
C ILE A 151 8.37 -7.15 2.04
N LYS A 152 9.15 -8.03 2.68
CA LYS A 152 8.57 -9.29 3.20
C LYS A 152 7.69 -8.96 4.40
N ARG A 153 6.51 -9.58 4.49
CA ARG A 153 5.76 -9.61 5.74
C ARG A 153 6.63 -10.29 6.80
N ARG A 154 6.74 -9.69 7.99
CA ARG A 154 7.29 -10.43 9.14
C ARG A 154 6.29 -11.54 9.44
N ARG A 155 6.75 -12.79 9.46
CA ARG A 155 5.96 -13.88 10.05
C ARG A 155 5.96 -13.61 11.55
N GLY A 156 4.76 -13.38 12.11
CA GLY A 156 4.56 -13.39 13.55
C GLY A 156 4.79 -14.78 14.12
#